data_AF-A0A4V1J8P2-F1
#
_entry.id   AF-A0A4V1J8P2-F1
#
_cell.length_a   1.000
_cell.length_b   1.000
_cell.length_c   1.000
_cell.angle_alpha   90.00
_cell.angle_beta   90.00
_cell.angle_gamma   90.00
#
_symmetry.space_group_name_H-M   'P 1'
#
loop_
_entity.id
_entity.type
_entity.pdbx_description
1 polymer ?
#
loop_
_entity_poly.entity_id
_entity_poly.type
_entity_poly.pdbx_seq_one_letter_code
_entity_poly.pdbx_strand_id
1 'polypeptide(L)' 'MFNSLSEKLESAFKNLKGQARITELNVANTVKDIRRALIDADVNFKIAKEFT' A
#
# COMPACT_ATOMS: atom_id res chain seq x y z
N MET A 1 -1.41 -4.44 15.49
CA MET A 1 -1.51 -3.14 14.79
C MET A 1 -0.25 -2.85 13.99
N PHE A 2 0.93 -2.67 14.60
CA PHE A 2 2.17 -2.43 13.84
C PHE A 2 2.58 -3.61 12.95
N ASN A 3 2.61 -4.85 13.48
CA ASN A 3 2.99 -6.03 12.69
C ASN A 3 2.06 -6.28 11.50
N SER A 4 0.74 -6.12 11.68
CA SER A 4 -0.26 -6.26 10.61
C SER A 4 -0.12 -5.18 9.52
N LEU A 5 0.31 -3.97 9.87
CA LEU A 5 0.63 -2.93 8.89
C LEU A 5 1.89 -3.28 8.11
N SER A 6 2.95 -3.69 8.82
CA SER A 6 4.21 -4.11 8.22
C SER A 6 4.01 -5.26 7.23
N GLU A 7 3.22 -6.27 7.58
CA GLU A 7 2.88 -7.39 6.69
C GLU A 7 2.14 -6.93 5.41
N LYS A 8 1.15 -6.03 5.56
CA LYS A 8 0.40 -5.50 4.41
C LYS A 8 1.29 -4.68 3.47
N LEU A 9 2.18 -3.85 4.02
CA LEU A 9 3.13 -3.07 3.24
C LEU A 9 4.15 -3.98 2.54
N GLU A 10 4.70 -4.96 3.25
CA GLU A 10 5.65 -5.91 2.67
C GLU A 10 5.02 -6.71 1.52
N SER A 11 3.76 -7.14 1.68
CA SER A 11 2.99 -7.77 0.61
C SER A 11 2.79 -6.86 -0.60
N ALA A 12 2.39 -5.60 -0.38
CA ALA A 12 2.21 -4.61 -1.44
C ALA A 12 3.51 -4.37 -2.22
N PHE A 13 4.65 -4.25 -1.54
CA PHE A 13 5.96 -4.09 -2.17
C PHE A 13 6.44 -5.37 -2.87
N LYS A 14 6.18 -6.55 -2.31
CA LYS A 14 6.51 -7.84 -2.94
C LYS A 14 5.73 -8.02 -4.25
N ASN A 15 4.45 -7.67 -4.25
CA ASN A 15 3.61 -7.72 -5.44
C ASN A 15 4.10 -6.75 -6.53
N LEU A 16 4.56 -5.56 -6.14
CA LEU A 16 5.11 -4.59 -7.07
C LEU A 16 6.48 -5.04 -7.63
N LYS A 17 7.40 -5.50 -6.77
CA LYS A 17 8.73 -6.01 -7.16
C LYS A 17 8.68 -7.32 -7.94
N GLY A 18 7.62 -8.12 -7.77
CA GLY A 18 7.40 -9.36 -8.51
C GLY A 18 6.90 -9.17 -9.94
N GLN A 19 6.61 -7.93 -10.36
CA GLN A 19 6.25 -7.63 -11.75
C GLN A 19 7.50 -7.54 -12.62
N ALA A 20 7.45 -8.12 -13.83
CA ALA A 20 8.53 -8.02 -14.81
C ALA A 20 8.79 -6.57 -15.29
N ARG A 21 7.79 -5.69 -15.17
CA ARG A 21 7.89 -4.27 -15.51
C ARG A 21 7.02 -3.43 -14.58
N ILE A 22 7.56 -2.32 -14.09
CA ILE A 22 6.79 -1.30 -13.35
C ILE A 22 6.02 -0.45 -14.36
N THR A 23 4.71 -0.33 -14.18
CA THR A 23 3.78 0.41 -15.04
C THR A 23 2.94 1.34 -14.19
N GLU A 24 2.39 2.41 -14.77
CA GLU A 24 1.52 3.32 -14.02
C GLU A 24 0.32 2.60 -13.39
N LEU A 25 -0.21 1.58 -14.09
CA LEU A 25 -1.31 0.77 -13.61
C LEU A 25 -0.95 -0.03 -12.35
N ASN A 26 0.23 -0.67 -12.31
CA ASN A 26 0.61 -1.46 -11.14
C ASN A 26 0.99 -0.58 -9.95
N VAL A 27 1.63 0.57 -10.19
CA VAL A 27 1.90 1.56 -9.15
C VAL A 27 0.59 2.08 -8.56
N ALA A 28 -0.38 2.46 -9.40
CA ALA A 28 -1.67 2.95 -8.93
C ALA A 28 -2.44 1.92 -8.10
N ASN A 29 -2.33 0.63 -8.45
CA ASN A 29 -2.94 -0.44 -7.68
C ASN A 29 -2.24 -0.63 -6.32
N THR A 30 -0.90 -0.69 -6.30
CA THR A 30 -0.12 -0.80 -5.05
C THR A 30 -0.38 0.36 -4.11
N VAL A 31 -0.47 1.59 -4.64
CA VAL A 31 -0.77 2.79 -3.86
C VAL A 31 -2.15 2.73 -3.19
N LYS A 32 -3.16 2.21 -3.90
CA LYS A 32 -4.50 1.99 -3.30
C LYS A 32 -4.46 0.98 -2.16
N ASP A 33 -3.64 -0.06 -2.27
CA ASP A 33 -3.51 -1.07 -1.23
C ASP A 33 -2.75 -0.54 -0.01
N ILE A 34 -1.73 0.29 -0.21
CA ILE A 34 -1.05 1.04 0.87
C ILE A 34 -2.06 1.93 1.61
N ARG A 35 -2.90 2.68 0.90
CA ARG A 35 -3.94 3.51 1.53
C ARG A 35 -4.91 2.69 2.38
N ARG A 36 -5.37 1.53 1.88
CA ARG A 36 -6.24 0.63 2.66
C ARG A 36 -5.54 0.13 3.91
N ALA A 37 -4.28 -0.28 3.79
CA ALA A 37 -3.49 -0.75 4.93
C ALA A 37 -3.32 0.33 6.01
N LEU A 38 -3.17 1.60 5.63
CA LEU A 38 -3.11 2.73 6.55
C LEU A 38 -4.44 2.95 7.27
N ILE A 39 -5.57 2.91 6.56
CA ILE A 39 -6.90 3.07 7.16
C ILE A 39 -7.20 1.92 8.13
N ASP A 40 -6.89 0.69 7.75
CA ASP A 40 -7.08 -0.51 8.59
C ASP A 40 -6.20 -0.52 9.85
N ALA A 41 -5.13 0.28 9.86
CA ALA A 41 -4.22 0.42 10.98
C ALA A 41 -4.57 1.61 11.89
N ASP A 42 -5.77 2.19 11.74
CA ASP A 42 -6.25 3.37 12.47
C ASP A 42 -5.37 4.62 12.28
N VAL A 43 -4.74 4.77 11.11
CA VAL A 43 -4.00 5.98 10.75
C VAL A 43 -4.97 7.09 10.34
N ASN A 44 -4.61 8.34 10.63
CA ASN A 44 -5.41 9.51 10.26
C ASN A 44 -5.77 9.50 8.77
N PHE A 45 -7.07 9.61 8.48
CA PHE A 45 -7.60 9.63 7.12
C PHE A 45 -6.96 10.69 6.21
N LYS A 46 -6.57 11.86 6.75
CA LYS A 46 -5.89 12.90 5.98
C LYS A 46 -4.58 12.39 5.39
N ILE A 47 -3.80 11.66 6.19
CA ILE A 47 -2.54 11.06 5.77
C ILE A 47 -2.79 9.94 4.77
N ALA A 48 -3.77 9.05 5.02
CA ALA A 48 -4.09 7.98 4.09
C ALA A 48 -4.57 8.50 2.71
N LYS A 49 -5.26 9.65 2.69
CA LYS A 49 -5.77 10.28 1.47
C LYS A 49 -4.65 10.85 0.59
N GLU A 50 -3.55 11.35 1.15
CA GLU A 50 -2.42 11.92 0.39
C GLU A 50 -1.72 10.90 -0.51
N PHE A 51 -1.91 9.60 -0.27
CA PHE A 51 -1.30 8.56 -1.09
C PHE A 51 -1.99 8.40 -2.46
N THR A 52 -3.24 8.83 -2.67
CA THR A 52 -3.97 8.64 -3.95
C THR A 52 -4.54 9.94 -4.48
#